data_AF-A0A419K4E1-F1
#
_entry.id   AF-A0A419K4E1-F1
#
_cell.length_a   1.000
_cell.length_b   1.000
_cell.length_c   1.000
_cell.angle_alpha   90.00
_cell.angle_beta   90.00
_cell.angle_gamma   90.00
#
_symmetry.space_group_name_H-M   'P 1'
#
loop_
_entity.id
_entity.type
_entity.pdbx_description
1 polymer ?
#
loop_
_entity_poly.entity_id
_entity_poly.type
_entity_poly.pdbx_seq_one_letter_code
_entity_poly.pdbx_strand_id
1 'polypeptide(L)' 'MFKVREMKKICKWYHVCPMKRFYEEGKLDRKWIEEYCMGDYKRCVRYKLEEAGVPHPDNMLPNGKIMKLLK' A
#
# COMPACT_ATOMS: atom_id res chain seq x y z
N MET A 1 4.95 32.39 -4.53
CA MET A 1 4.32 31.09 -4.85
C MET A 1 4.65 30.10 -3.72
N PHE A 2 3.85 30.04 -2.66
CA PHE A 2 4.10 29.11 -1.56
C PHE A 2 3.65 27.71 -1.99
N LYS A 3 4.61 26.81 -2.21
CA LYS A 3 4.35 25.40 -2.50
C LYS A 3 3.83 24.77 -1.21
N VAL A 4 2.51 24.64 -1.10
CA VAL A 4 1.87 23.92 0.02
C VAL A 4 2.45 22.50 -0.02
N ARG A 5 3.25 22.14 1.00
CA ARG A 5 3.65 20.74 1.19
C ARG A 5 2.36 20.00 1.53
N GLU A 6 1.76 19.33 0.56
CA GLU A 6 0.73 18.33 0.84
C GLU A 6 1.28 17.42 1.93
N MET A 7 0.66 17.46 3.11
CA MET A 7 0.92 16.45 4.14
C MET A 7 0.56 15.12 3.50
N LYS A 8 1.59 14.34 3.13
CA LYS A 8 1.46 12.98 2.62
C LYS A 8 0.53 12.22 3.55
N LYS A 9 -0.72 12.04 3.13
CA LYS A 9 -1.73 11.34 3.92
C LYS A 9 -1.34 9.87 3.89
N ILE A 10 -1.05 9.31 5.06
CA ILE A 10 -0.84 7.86 5.19
C ILE A 10 -2.16 7.17 4.84
N CYS A 11 -2.07 6.06 4.10
CA CYS A 11 -3.22 5.20 3.82
C CYS A 11 -3.90 4.80 5.15
N LYS A 12 -5.22 4.96 5.23
CA LYS A 12 -6.00 4.67 6.44
C LYS A 12 -5.86 3.22 6.96
N TRP A 13 -5.55 2.28 6.08
CA TRP A 13 -5.34 0.87 6.43
C TRP A 13 -3.87 0.49 6.64
N TYR A 14 -2.93 1.44 6.56
CA TYR A 14 -1.49 1.14 6.61
C TYR A 14 -1.09 0.27 7.81
N HIS A 15 -1.65 0.54 8.99
CA HIS A 15 -1.28 -0.15 10.22
C HIS A 15 -1.72 -1.63 10.27
N VAL A 16 -2.72 -2.02 9.46
CA VAL A 16 -3.24 -3.40 9.40
C VAL A 16 -2.97 -4.08 8.06
N CYS A 17 -2.52 -3.32 7.05
CA CYS A 17 -2.28 -3.83 5.71
C CYS A 17 -1.05 -4.75 5.69
N PRO A 18 -1.14 -5.94 5.05
CA PRO A 18 -0.01 -6.85 4.87
C PRO A 18 1.25 -6.22 4.25
N MET A 19 1.11 -5.14 3.48
CA MET A 19 2.26 -4.44 2.91
C MET A 19 3.20 -3.89 3.98
N LYS A 20 2.65 -3.35 5.08
CA LYS A 20 3.46 -2.90 6.21
C LYS A 20 4.21 -4.07 6.83
N ARG A 21 3.53 -5.17 7.11
CA ARG A 21 4.13 -6.40 7.65
C ARG A 21 5.27 -6.91 6.77
N PHE A 22 5.04 -7.06 5.46
CA PHE A 22 6.08 -7.56 4.55
C PHE A 22 7.28 -6.61 4.43
N TYR A 23 7.05 -5.29 4.53
CA TYR A 23 8.12 -4.32 4.57
C TYR A 23 8.94 -4.43 5.86
N GLU A 24 8.29 -4.53 7.02
CA GLU A 24 8.95 -4.71 8.32
C GLU A 24 9.70 -6.05 8.41
N GLU A 25 9.21 -7.09 7.75
CA GLU A 25 9.88 -8.39 7.60
C GLU A 25 11.03 -8.37 6.56
N GLY A 26 11.27 -7.25 5.87
CA GLY A 26 12.30 -7.13 4.84
C GLY A 26 12.00 -7.85 3.51
N LYS A 27 10.78 -8.37 3.35
CA LYS A 27 10.33 -9.10 2.14
C LYS A 27 9.84 -8.16 1.04
N LEU A 28 9.47 -6.92 1.37
CA LEU A 28 8.93 -5.94 0.44
C LEU A 28 9.82 -4.69 0.39
N ASP A 29 10.15 -4.25 -0.83
CA ASP A 29 10.93 -3.04 -1.06
C ASP A 29 10.20 -1.78 -0.53
N ARG A 30 10.96 -0.90 0.13
CA ARG A 30 10.49 0.37 0.72
C ARG A 30 9.72 1.24 -0.28
N LYS A 31 10.03 1.20 -1.57
CA LYS A 31 9.33 1.98 -2.61
C LYS A 31 7.82 1.76 -2.60
N TRP A 32 7.36 0.54 -2.30
CA TRP A 32 5.93 0.23 -2.23
C TRP A 32 5.24 0.98 -1.11
N ILE A 33 5.93 1.15 0.02
CA ILE A 33 5.42 1.92 1.15
C ILE A 33 5.42 3.42 0.82
N GLU A 34 6.50 3.94 0.24
CA GLU A 34 6.65 5.38 0.00
C GLU A 34 5.79 5.90 -1.15
N GLU A 35 5.64 5.12 -2.23
CA GLU A 35 4.86 5.52 -3.40
C GLU A 35 3.35 5.35 -3.17
N TYR A 36 2.95 4.28 -2.48
CA TYR A 36 1.53 3.97 -2.27
C TYR A 36 1.09 4.30 -0.85
N CYS A 37 1.63 3.62 0.18
CA CYS A 37 1.11 3.74 1.54
C CYS A 37 1.28 5.15 2.16
N MET A 38 2.42 5.80 1.93
CA MET A 38 2.73 7.16 2.35
C MET A 38 2.71 8.15 1.17
N GLY A 39 2.27 7.71 0.01
CA GLY A 39 2.19 8.50 -1.21
C GLY A 39 0.75 8.56 -1.71
N ASP A 40 0.54 8.20 -2.97
CA ASP A 40 -0.79 8.18 -3.57
C ASP A 40 -1.46 6.82 -3.37
N TYR A 41 -1.98 6.59 -2.16
CA TYR A 41 -2.67 5.36 -1.83
C TYR A 41 -3.95 5.14 -2.64
N LYS A 42 -4.53 6.18 -3.25
CA LYS A 42 -5.73 6.03 -4.10
C LYS A 42 -5.42 5.29 -5.41
N ARG A 43 -4.14 5.23 -5.82
CA ARG A 43 -3.68 4.40 -6.95
C ARG A 43 -3.46 2.94 -6.58
N CYS A 44 -3.43 2.60 -5.28
CA CYS A 44 -3.28 1.21 -4.83
C CYS A 44 -4.54 0.40 -5.18
N VAL A 45 -4.37 -0.70 -5.90
CA VAL A 45 -5.45 -1.63 -6.26
C VAL A 45 -6.08 -2.22 -5.00
N ARG A 46 -5.27 -2.60 -4.00
CA ARG A 46 -5.77 -3.10 -2.72
C ARG A 46 -6.69 -2.10 -2.04
N TYR A 47 -6.29 -0.82 -1.98
CA TYR A 47 -7.12 0.24 -1.41
C TYR A 47 -8.50 0.29 -2.06
N LYS A 48 -8.56 0.24 -3.40
CA LYS A 48 -9.82 0.29 -4.16
C LYS A 48 -10.71 -0.92 -3.87
N LEU A 49 -10.11 -2.10 -3.72
CA LEU A 49 -10.83 -3.34 -3.42
C LEU A 49 -11.36 -3.35 -1.98
N GLU A 50 -10.57 -2.89 -1.00
CA GLU A 50 -11.02 -2.71 0.39
C GLU A 50 -12.19 -1.71 0.47
N GLU A 51 -12.13 -0.58 -0.24
CA GLU A 51 -13.26 0.37 -0.31
C GLU A 51 -14.51 -0.25 -0.94
N ALA A 52 -14.33 -1.17 -1.89
CA ALA A 52 -15.41 -1.88 -2.56
C ALA A 52 -15.91 -3.13 -1.80
N GLY A 53 -15.28 -3.49 -0.67
CA GLY A 53 -15.58 -4.71 0.07
C GLY A 53 -15.28 -6.00 -0.71
N VAL A 54 -14.36 -5.96 -1.68
CA VAL A 54 -13.98 -7.11 -2.51
C VAL A 54 -12.78 -7.82 -1.90
N PRO A 55 -12.90 -9.12 -1.55
CA PRO A 55 -11.78 -9.89 -1.01
C PRO A 55 -10.59 -9.96 -1.97
N HIS A 56 -9.38 -9.90 -1.40
CA HIS A 56 -8.14 -10.13 -2.14
C HIS A 56 -7.09 -10.82 -1.26
N PRO A 57 -6.16 -11.57 -1.85
CA PRO A 57 -5.12 -12.24 -1.09
C PRO A 57 -4.07 -11.27 -0.55
N ASP A 58 -3.50 -11.63 0.60
CA ASP A 58 -2.47 -10.82 1.27
C ASP A 58 -1.23 -10.58 0.41
N ASN A 59 -0.89 -11.49 -0.48
CA ASN A 59 0.29 -11.41 -1.33
C ASN A 59 0.06 -10.61 -2.63
N MET A 60 -1.07 -9.92 -2.75
CA MET A 60 -1.31 -8.94 -3.80
C MET A 60 -0.50 -7.66 -3.55
N LEU A 61 0.26 -7.19 -4.52
CA LEU A 61 0.96 -5.90 -4.44
C LEU A 61 0.01 -4.71 -4.65
N PRO A 62 0.45 -3.48 -4.34
CA PRO A 62 -0.32 -2.26 -4.61
C PRO A 62 -0.71 -2.05 -6.08
N ASN A 63 0.05 -2.62 -7.03
CA ASN A 63 -0.29 -2.57 -8.46
C ASN A 63 -1.21 -3.72 -8.93
N GLY A 64 -1.68 -4.57 -8.03
CA GLY A 64 -2.58 -5.70 -8.33
C GLY A 64 -1.88 -7.01 -8.72
N LYS A 65 -0.54 -7.04 -8.88
CA LYS A 65 0.19 -8.28 -9.17
C LYS A 65 0.25 -9.18 -7.93
N ILE A 66 0.06 -10.49 -8.12
CA ILE A 66 0.25 -11.48 -7.05
C ILE A 66 1.71 -11.91 -6.98
N MET A 67 2.37 -11.67 -5.84
CA MET A 67 3.73 -12.14 -5.58
C MET A 67 3.72 -13.41 -4.72
N LYS A 68 3.91 -14.57 -5.34
CA LYS A 68 3.88 -15.87 -4.65
C LYS A 68 4.93 -16.03 -3.53
N LEU A 69 6.00 -15.25 -3.56
CA LEU A 69 7.07 -15.25 -2.55
C LEU A 69 6.68 -14.50 -1.27
N LEU A 70 5.61 -13.71 -1.30
CA LEU A 70 5.05 -13.08 -0.11
C LEU A 70 4.01 -14.04 0.48
N LYS A 71 4.32 -14.58 1.66
CA LYS A 71 3.43 -15.39 2.52
C LYS A 71 3.65 -14.92 3.97
#